data_AF-A0A9D6EM68-F1
#
_entry.id   AF-A0A9D6EM68-F1
#
_cell.length_a   1.000
_cell.length_b   1.000
_cell.length_c   1.000
_cell.angle_alpha   90.00
_cell.angle_beta   90.00
_cell.angle_gamma   90.00
#
_symmetry.space_group_name_H-M   'P 1'
#
loop_
_entity.id
_entity.type
_entity.pdbx_description
1 polymer ?
#
loop_
_entity_poly.entity_id
_entity_poly.type
_entity_poly.pdbx_seq_one_letter_code
_entity_poly.pdbx_strand_id
1 'polypeptide(L)'
;MRAQDAPFLARALLTSVYAREAAWEFVKANWATLERQFPAKSGIRRMCEGITALATPALEVDVREFFTSRQITLGGKTLEQYLEQLHVAIVFREREGPTFETYLARRFLR
;
A
#
# COMPACT_ATOMS: atom_id res chain seq x y z
N MET A 1 -4.89 19.82 -12.07
CA MET A 1 -5.19 18.74 -11.09
C MET A 1 -5.80 19.42 -9.87
N ARG A 2 -7.02 19.04 -9.43
CA ARG A 2 -7.60 19.62 -8.20
C ARG A 2 -7.04 18.86 -6.99
N ALA A 3 -6.89 19.53 -5.85
CA ALA A 3 -6.44 18.88 -4.60
C ALA A 3 -7.32 17.69 -4.18
N GLN A 4 -8.57 17.64 -4.68
CA GLN A 4 -9.53 16.57 -4.45
C GLN A 4 -9.16 15.25 -5.15
N ASP A 5 -8.39 15.29 -6.25
CA ASP A 5 -7.98 14.10 -7.02
C ASP A 5 -6.66 13.50 -6.52
N ALA A 6 -5.89 14.27 -5.74
CA ALA A 6 -4.57 13.88 -5.28
C ALA A 6 -4.53 12.59 -4.45
N PRO A 7 -5.50 12.31 -3.54
CA PRO A 7 -5.55 11.02 -2.84
C PRO A 7 -5.74 9.82 -3.77
N PHE A 8 -6.49 9.99 -4.86
CA PHE A 8 -6.73 8.94 -5.85
C PHE A 8 -5.48 8.64 -6.66
N LEU A 9 -4.75 9.69 -7.09
CA LEU A 9 -3.49 9.52 -7.79
C LEU A 9 -2.43 8.86 -6.90
N ALA A 10 -2.31 9.30 -5.65
CA ALA A 10 -1.37 8.70 -4.70
C ALA A 10 -1.68 7.22 -4.47
N ARG A 11 -2.95 6.87 -4.27
CA ARG A 11 -3.38 5.46 -4.21
C ARG A 11 -3.01 4.70 -5.49
N ALA A 12 -3.32 5.25 -6.67
CA ALA A 12 -3.05 4.58 -7.93
C ALA A 12 -1.56 4.26 -8.10
N LEU A 13 -0.69 5.20 -7.71
CA LEU A 13 0.76 5.01 -7.71
C LEU A 13 1.21 3.94 -6.70
N LEU A 14 0.65 3.93 -5.48
CA LEU A 14 0.90 2.89 -4.48
C LEU A 14 0.47 1.50 -4.96
N THR A 15 -0.55 1.42 -5.82
CA THR A 15 -1.01 0.14 -6.40
C THR A 15 -0.26 -0.26 -7.68
N SER A 16 0.60 0.60 -8.22
CA SER A 16 1.33 0.33 -9.46
C SER A 16 2.52 -0.59 -9.22
N VAL A 17 2.67 -1.62 -10.06
CA VAL A 17 3.77 -2.58 -9.96
C VAL A 17 5.14 -1.89 -10.04
N TYR A 18 5.25 -0.82 -10.82
CA TYR A 18 6.49 -0.11 -11.10
C TYR A 18 6.75 1.09 -10.18
N ALA A 19 5.68 1.72 -9.65
CA ALA A 19 5.81 2.99 -8.95
C ALA A 19 5.62 2.88 -7.43
N ARG A 20 5.11 1.75 -6.92
CA ARG A 20 4.65 1.65 -5.53
C ARG A 20 5.71 1.99 -4.48
N GLU A 21 6.95 1.58 -4.68
CA GLU A 21 8.03 1.84 -3.71
C GLU A 21 8.41 3.32 -3.72
N ALA A 22 8.61 3.91 -4.89
CA ALA A 22 8.85 5.35 -5.01
C ALA A 22 7.67 6.18 -4.48
N ALA A 23 6.44 5.74 -4.71
CA ALA A 23 5.24 6.36 -4.18
C ALA A 23 5.18 6.24 -2.65
N TRP A 24 5.61 5.11 -2.09
CA TRP A 24 5.68 4.92 -0.65
C TRP A 24 6.73 5.84 0.00
N GLU A 25 7.93 5.95 -0.58
CA GLU A 25 8.93 6.91 -0.13
C GLU A 25 8.42 8.35 -0.19
N PHE A 26 7.73 8.72 -1.27
CA PHE A 26 7.10 10.03 -1.39
C PHE A 26 6.06 10.27 -0.28
N VAL A 27 5.22 9.28 0.04
CA VAL A 27 4.23 9.38 1.13
C VAL A 27 4.92 9.56 2.47
N LYS A 28 5.96 8.76 2.78
CA LYS A 28 6.71 8.86 4.04
C LYS A 28 7.35 10.24 4.21
N ALA A 29 7.97 10.75 3.16
CA ALA A 29 8.65 12.04 3.14
C ALA A 29 7.69 13.24 3.25
N ASN A 30 6.47 13.12 2.71
CA ASN A 30 5.53 14.25 2.59
C ASN A 30 4.31 14.13 3.52
N TRP A 31 4.29 13.17 4.44
CA TRP A 31 3.12 12.82 5.26
C TRP A 31 2.40 14.04 5.87
N ALA A 32 3.13 14.91 6.58
CA ALA A 32 2.54 16.07 7.25
C ALA A 32 1.87 17.05 6.26
N THR A 33 2.37 17.13 5.04
CA THR A 33 1.76 17.95 3.98
C THR A 33 0.53 17.25 3.40
N LEU A 34 0.61 15.94 3.15
CA LEU A 34 -0.52 15.15 2.65
C LEU A 34 -1.70 15.19 3.64
N GLU A 35 -1.42 15.00 4.92
CA GLU A 35 -2.42 15.05 6.00
C GLU A 35 -3.13 16.41 6.08
N ARG A 36 -2.39 17.51 5.89
CA ARG A 36 -2.94 18.87 5.90
C ARG A 36 -3.75 19.19 4.63
N GLN A 37 -3.33 18.70 3.47
CA GLN A 37 -3.90 19.07 2.18
C GLN A 37 -5.06 18.18 1.73
N PHE A 38 -5.09 16.92 2.14
CA PHE A 38 -6.13 16.00 1.71
C PHE A 38 -7.45 16.27 2.47
N PRO A 39 -8.63 16.07 1.83
CA PRO A 39 -9.92 16.33 2.47
C PRO A 39 -10.14 15.43 3.71
N ALA A 40 -9.74 15.91 4.89
CA ALA A 40 -9.79 15.26 6.21
C ALA A 40 -9.73 13.71 6.18
N LYS A 41 -10.40 13.02 7.12
CA LYS A 41 -10.27 11.57 7.32
C LYS A 41 -10.53 10.72 6.05
N SER A 42 -11.34 11.18 5.09
CA SER A 42 -11.71 10.38 3.91
C SER A 42 -10.63 10.36 2.83
N GLY A 43 -9.92 11.48 2.61
CA GLY A 43 -8.82 11.55 1.63
C GLY A 43 -7.62 10.71 2.07
N ILE A 44 -7.19 10.86 3.33
CA ILE A 44 -6.05 10.09 3.86
C ILE A 44 -6.35 8.60 3.90
N ARG A 45 -7.54 8.18 4.37
CA ARG A 45 -7.95 6.77 4.32
C ARG A 45 -7.86 6.19 2.90
N ARG A 46 -8.34 6.95 1.91
CA ARG A 46 -8.37 6.51 0.51
C ARG A 46 -6.98 6.36 -0.09
N MET A 47 -6.04 7.24 0.26
CA MET A 47 -4.63 7.06 -0.09
C MET A 47 -4.05 5.82 0.60
N CYS A 48 -4.26 5.69 1.91
CA CYS A 48 -3.72 4.59 2.71
C CYS A 48 -4.25 3.22 2.31
N GLU A 49 -5.41 3.11 1.66
CA GLU A 49 -5.86 1.85 1.07
C GLU A 49 -4.82 1.27 0.08
N GLY A 50 -4.03 2.12 -0.58
CA GLY A 50 -2.98 1.71 -1.51
C GLY A 50 -1.83 0.94 -0.86
N ILE A 51 -1.62 1.04 0.46
CA ILE A 51 -0.53 0.32 1.15
C ILE A 51 -0.72 -1.21 1.07
N THR A 52 -1.94 -1.67 0.86
CA THR A 52 -2.28 -3.09 0.68
C THR A 52 -1.57 -3.73 -0.52
N ALA A 53 -1.11 -2.92 -1.48
CA ALA A 53 -0.36 -3.37 -2.65
C ALA A 53 1.16 -3.41 -2.45
N LEU A 54 1.68 -2.99 -1.29
CA LEU A 54 3.11 -3.03 -0.94
C LEU A 54 3.55 -4.43 -0.46
N ALA A 55 3.08 -5.47 -1.14
CA ALA A 55 3.11 -6.87 -0.68
C ALA A 55 4.49 -7.53 -0.81
N THR A 56 5.49 -6.99 -0.12
CA THR A 56 6.77 -7.66 0.18
C THR A 56 7.02 -7.63 1.69
N PRO A 57 7.72 -8.63 2.28
CA PRO A 57 8.00 -8.64 3.72
C PRO A 57 8.72 -7.39 4.22
N ALA A 58 9.69 -6.87 3.44
CA ALA A 58 10.43 -5.67 3.80
C ALA A 58 9.52 -4.43 3.88
N LEU A 59 8.61 -4.27 2.92
CA LEU A 59 7.65 -3.16 2.91
C LEU A 59 6.59 -3.30 4.01
N GLU A 60 6.18 -4.52 4.37
CA GLU A 60 5.27 -4.71 5.51
C GLU A 60 5.86 -4.21 6.83
N VAL A 61 7.13 -4.54 7.09
CA VAL A 61 7.85 -4.06 8.27
C VAL A 61 7.89 -2.53 8.28
N ASP A 62 8.32 -1.92 7.17
CA ASP A 62 8.44 -0.47 7.04
C ASP A 62 7.08 0.25 7.16
N VAL A 63 6.01 -0.31 6.57
CA VAL A 63 4.63 0.22 6.75
C VAL A 63 4.22 0.16 8.22
N ARG A 64 4.41 -0.96 8.90
CA ARG A 64 4.04 -1.12 10.32
C ARG A 64 4.81 -0.14 11.20
N GLU A 65 6.11 0.00 10.97
CA GLU A 65 6.97 0.96 11.68
C GLU A 65 6.53 2.39 11.45
N PHE A 66 6.21 2.76 10.20
CA PHE A 66 5.78 4.11 9.85
C PHE A 66 4.52 4.54 10.61
N PHE A 67 3.49 3.68 10.64
CA PHE A 67 2.24 4.01 11.32
C PHE A 67 2.38 3.97 12.85
N THR A 68 3.14 2.99 13.38
CA THR A 68 3.31 2.81 14.84
C THR A 68 4.17 3.92 15.45
N SER A 69 5.33 4.22 14.86
CA SER A 69 6.27 5.22 15.38
C SER A 69 5.67 6.64 15.41
N ARG A 70 4.75 6.94 14.50
CA ARG A 70 4.08 8.24 14.37
C ARG A 70 2.70 8.28 15.04
N GLN A 71 2.26 7.17 15.65
CA GLN A 71 0.93 7.01 16.25
C GLN A 71 -0.21 7.43 15.30
N ILE A 72 -0.05 7.16 14.00
CA ILE A 72 -1.02 7.56 12.98
C ILE A 72 -2.27 6.69 13.13
N THR A 73 -3.44 7.35 13.27
CA THR A 73 -4.73 6.67 13.26
C THR A 73 -5.54 7.08 12.05
N LEU A 74 -6.11 6.09 11.36
CA LEU A 74 -7.11 6.33 10.34
C LEU A 74 -8.51 6.46 10.95
N GLY A 75 -8.70 6.08 12.22
CA GLY A 75 -9.96 6.00 12.95
C GLY A 75 -10.63 4.63 12.88
N GLY A 76 -11.25 4.19 13.98
CA GLY A 76 -11.79 2.83 14.08
C GLY A 76 -10.70 1.77 13.81
N LYS A 77 -11.09 0.63 13.21
CA LYS A 77 -10.19 -0.49 12.89
C LYS A 77 -9.59 -0.45 11.47
N THR A 78 -9.70 0.69 10.77
CA THR A 78 -9.37 0.73 9.33
C THR A 78 -7.89 0.51 9.04
N LEU A 79 -6.99 1.04 9.88
CA LEU A 79 -5.57 0.78 9.72
C LEU A 79 -5.26 -0.71 9.91
N GLU A 80 -5.80 -1.32 10.97
CA GLU A 80 -5.64 -2.76 11.25
C GLU A 80 -6.12 -3.62 10.08
N GLN A 81 -7.26 -3.27 9.48
CA GLN A 81 -7.80 -3.96 8.30
C GLN A 81 -6.86 -3.88 7.09
N TYR A 82 -6.25 -2.73 6.83
CA TYR A 82 -5.29 -2.60 5.72
C TYR A 82 -3.99 -3.36 5.98
N LEU A 83 -3.50 -3.34 7.21
CA LEU A 83 -2.31 -4.12 7.60
C LEU A 83 -2.57 -5.63 7.50
N GLU A 84 -3.76 -6.08 7.86
CA GLU A 84 -4.17 -7.48 7.68
C GLU A 84 -4.26 -7.87 6.20
N GLN A 85 -4.89 -7.02 5.36
CA GLN A 85 -4.94 -7.26 3.92
C GLN A 85 -3.55 -7.32 3.28
N LEU A 86 -2.64 -6.43 3.68
CA LEU A 86 -1.25 -6.45 3.27
C LEU A 86 -0.57 -7.77 3.66
N HIS A 87 -0.73 -8.20 4.91
CA HIS A 87 -0.16 -9.44 5.41
C HIS A 87 -0.67 -10.67 4.64
N VAL A 88 -2.00 -10.75 4.42
CA VAL A 88 -2.63 -11.80 3.62
C VAL A 88 -2.06 -11.83 2.20
N ALA A 89 -1.86 -10.66 1.57
CA ALA A 89 -1.28 -10.59 0.22
C ALA A 89 0.16 -11.11 0.16
N ILE A 90 0.97 -10.85 1.18
CA ILE A 90 2.34 -11.36 1.30
C ILE A 90 2.34 -12.87 1.47
N VAL A 91 1.62 -13.38 2.45
CA VAL A 91 1.54 -14.83 2.73
C VAL A 91 1.01 -15.59 1.52
N PHE A 92 -0.01 -15.06 0.84
CA PHE A 92 -0.53 -15.67 -0.39
C PHE A 92 0.53 -15.72 -1.49
N ARG A 93 1.26 -14.61 -1.71
CA ARG A 93 2.32 -14.53 -2.73
C ARG A 93 3.44 -15.54 -2.46
N GLU A 94 3.89 -15.64 -1.21
CA GLU A 94 4.95 -16.58 -0.83
C GLU A 94 4.53 -18.04 -0.98
N ARG A 95 3.28 -18.36 -0.59
CA ARG A 95 2.74 -19.72 -0.65
C ARG A 95 2.45 -20.18 -2.07
N GLU A 96 1.83 -19.33 -2.88
CA GLU A 96 1.29 -19.73 -4.19
C GLU A 96 2.18 -19.32 -5.36
N GLY A 97 3.05 -18.32 -5.19
CA GLY A 97 3.91 -17.78 -6.24
C GLY A 97 4.69 -18.86 -7.02
N PRO A 98 5.45 -19.75 -6.36
CA PRO A 98 6.21 -20.79 -7.03
C PRO A 98 5.34 -21.78 -7.84
N THR A 99 4.16 -22.11 -7.31
CA THR A 99 3.18 -22.99 -7.97
C THR A 99 2.64 -22.33 -9.24
N PHE A 100 2.27 -21.05 -9.16
CA PHE A 100 1.79 -20.28 -10.30
C PHE A 100 2.85 -20.12 -11.40
N GLU A 101 4.09 -19.77 -11.03
CA GLU A 101 5.20 -19.66 -11.97
C GLU A 101 5.43 -20.98 -12.73
N THR A 102 5.45 -22.09 -11.99
CA THR A 102 5.59 -23.43 -12.56
C THR A 102 4.46 -23.77 -13.53
N TYR A 103 3.21 -23.46 -13.17
CA TYR A 103 2.05 -23.70 -14.01
C TYR A 103 2.09 -22.88 -15.31
N LEU A 104 2.38 -21.58 -15.21
CA LEU A 104 2.43 -20.68 -16.36
C LEU A 104 3.57 -21.05 -17.32
N ALA A 105 4.76 -21.38 -16.80
CA ALA A 105 5.88 -21.83 -17.60
C ALA A 105 5.54 -23.12 -18.39
N ARG A 106 4.85 -24.08 -17.76
CA ARG A 106 4.42 -25.32 -18.42
C ARG A 106 3.35 -25.10 -19.51
N ARG A 107 2.46 -24.13 -19.31
CA ARG A 107 1.28 -23.91 -20.16
C ARG A 107 1.55 -23.02 -21.37
N PHE A 108 2.45 -22.04 -21.25
CA PHE A 108 2.60 -20.97 -22.23
C PHE A 108 4.02 -20.84 -22.82
N LEU A 109 5.02 -21.58 -22.32
CA LEU A 109 6.38 -21.62 -22.90
C LEU A 109 6.66 -22.93 -23.68
N ARG A 110 5.62 -23.51 -24.30
CA ARG A 110 5.73 -24.55 -25.32
C ARG A 110 5.33 -24.00 -26.68
#